data_AF-A0A2A2I8H5-F1
#
_entry.id   AF-A0A2A2I8H5-F1
#
_cell.length_a   1.000
_cell.length_b   1.000
_cell.length_c   1.000
_cell.angle_alpha   90.00
_cell.angle_beta   90.00
_cell.angle_gamma   90.00
#
_symmetry.space_group_name_H-M   'P 1'
#
loop_
_entity.id
_entity.type
_entity.pdbx_description
1 polymer ?
#
loop_
_entity_poly.entity_id
_entity_poly.type
_entity_poly.pdbx_seq_one_letter_code
_entity_poly.pdbx_strand_id
1 'polypeptide(L)'
;MLQDTLNNVSAAREKLQSRVQPQVDQASAELKKVLSDLGVEVTGETRLQELVTQLRERNPSLRSFTRNLDVATYDLRKKLWWNANMMSAYVADQAGQRYEAEVKPKLQHYRQTAESRARTLFEQIRELAPASQRAESE
;
A
#
# COMPACT_ATOMS: atom_id res chain seq x y z
N MET A 1 20.22 -8.19 -24.41
CA MET A 1 20.50 -7.92 -22.97
C MET A 1 20.45 -6.44 -22.62
N LEU A 2 21.35 -5.55 -23.09
CA LEU A 2 21.29 -4.10 -22.76
C LEU A 2 20.06 -3.38 -23.35
N GLN A 3 19.64 -3.75 -24.56
CA GLN A 3 18.41 -3.23 -25.19
C GLN A 3 17.14 -3.70 -24.47
N ASP A 4 17.12 -4.94 -23.97
CA ASP A 4 15.99 -5.47 -23.19
C ASP A 4 15.82 -4.77 -21.84
N THR A 5 16.93 -4.44 -21.16
CA THR A 5 16.89 -3.67 -19.91
C THR A 5 16.42 -2.23 -20.14
N LEU A 6 16.83 -1.58 -21.24
CA LEU A 6 16.37 -0.21 -21.56
C LEU A 6 14.88 -0.19 -21.93
N ASN A 7 14.41 -1.18 -22.69
CA ASN A 7 13.00 -1.32 -23.05
C ASN A 7 12.12 -1.65 -21.82
N ASN A 8 12.63 -2.43 -20.86
CA ASN A 8 11.91 -2.71 -19.62
C ASN A 8 11.84 -1.48 -18.70
N VAL A 9 12.87 -0.65 -18.67
CA VAL A 9 12.89 0.60 -17.89
C VAL A 9 11.97 1.66 -18.51
N SER A 10 11.96 1.82 -19.84
CA SER A 10 11.04 2.74 -20.51
C SER A 10 9.58 2.30 -20.34
N ALA A 11 9.28 1.01 -20.49
CA ALA A 11 7.94 0.48 -20.26
C ALA A 11 7.49 0.61 -18.79
N ALA A 12 8.41 0.42 -17.83
CA ALA A 12 8.12 0.64 -16.42
C ALA A 12 7.86 2.13 -16.11
N ARG A 13 8.63 3.04 -16.74
CA ARG A 13 8.43 4.48 -16.63
C ARG A 13 7.10 4.92 -17.24
N GLU A 14 6.72 4.42 -18.41
CA GLU A 14 5.42 4.71 -19.03
C GLU A 14 4.26 4.18 -18.18
N LYS A 15 4.38 2.98 -17.60
CA LYS A 15 3.38 2.44 -16.66
C LYS A 15 3.28 3.25 -15.37
N LEU A 16 4.40 3.78 -14.87
CA LEU A 16 4.40 4.68 -13.72
C LEU A 16 3.76 6.02 -14.08
N GLN A 17 4.18 6.63 -15.19
CA GLN A 17 3.68 7.90 -15.65
C GLN A 17 2.17 7.85 -15.93
N SER A 18 1.68 6.82 -16.62
CA SER A 18 0.24 6.63 -16.88
C SER A 18 -0.59 6.41 -15.61
N ARG A 19 0.01 5.91 -14.52
CA ARG A 19 -0.67 5.77 -13.22
C ARG A 19 -0.59 7.02 -12.34
N VAL A 20 0.51 7.75 -12.42
CA VAL A 20 0.79 8.92 -11.58
C VAL A 20 0.18 10.18 -12.17
N GLN A 21 0.25 10.36 -13.50
CA GLN A 21 -0.23 11.56 -14.18
C GLN A 21 -1.70 11.89 -13.85
N PRO A 22 -2.65 10.92 -13.88
CA PRO A 22 -4.05 11.21 -13.54
C PRO A 22 -4.23 11.68 -12.09
N GLN A 23 -3.42 11.16 -11.16
CA GLN A 23 -3.47 11.56 -9.76
C GLN A 23 -2.91 12.98 -9.57
N VAL A 24 -1.85 13.32 -10.30
CA VAL A 24 -1.27 14.67 -10.31
C VAL A 24 -2.24 15.68 -10.93
N ASP A 25 -2.90 15.31 -12.03
CA ASP A 25 -3.90 16.15 -12.69
C ASP A 25 -5.11 16.38 -11.77
N GLN A 26 -5.58 15.34 -11.09
CA GLN A 26 -6.67 15.43 -10.13
C GLN A 26 -6.29 16.29 -8.90
N ALA A 27 -5.08 16.11 -8.36
CA ALA A 27 -4.57 16.94 -7.27
C ALA A 27 -4.45 18.41 -7.70
N SER A 28 -4.04 18.66 -8.94
CA SER A 28 -3.95 20.01 -9.50
C SER A 28 -5.33 20.65 -9.67
N ALA A 29 -6.34 19.86 -10.08
CA ALA A 29 -7.72 20.34 -10.18
C ALA A 29 -8.33 20.67 -8.81
N GLU A 30 -8.13 19.81 -7.80
CA GLU A 30 -8.59 20.06 -6.43
C GLU A 30 -7.85 21.27 -5.82
N LEU A 31 -6.55 21.45 -6.09
CA LEU A 31 -5.81 22.64 -5.66
C LEU A 31 -6.38 23.92 -6.29
N LYS A 32 -6.67 23.91 -7.60
CA LYS A 32 -7.32 25.04 -8.28
C LYS A 32 -8.68 25.35 -7.67
N LYS A 33 -9.45 24.33 -7.30
CA LYS A 33 -10.72 24.50 -6.62
C LYS A 33 -10.54 25.15 -5.25
N VAL A 34 -9.61 24.67 -4.42
CA VAL A 34 -9.31 25.28 -3.12
C VAL A 34 -8.87 26.74 -3.28
N LEU A 35 -8.04 27.05 -4.26
CA LEU A 35 -7.63 28.43 -4.56
C LEU A 35 -8.82 29.30 -4.98
N SER A 36 -9.73 28.76 -5.79
CA SER A 36 -10.97 29.43 -6.18
C SER A 36 -11.89 29.69 -4.99
N ASP A 37 -12.06 28.71 -4.10
CA ASP A 37 -12.84 28.81 -2.87
C ASP A 37 -12.23 29.84 -1.89
N LEU A 38 -10.91 30.05 -1.95
CA LEU A 38 -10.18 31.10 -1.22
C LEU A 38 -10.31 32.50 -1.87
N GLY A 39 -11.02 32.60 -3.00
CA GLY A 39 -11.30 33.85 -3.72
C GLY A 39 -10.24 34.23 -4.76
N VAL A 40 -9.34 33.32 -5.13
CA VAL A 40 -8.29 33.56 -6.12
C VAL A 40 -8.75 33.12 -7.51
N GLU A 41 -8.59 33.99 -8.50
CA GLU A 41 -8.85 33.64 -9.90
C GLU A 41 -7.60 33.03 -10.52
N VAL A 42 -7.66 31.74 -10.83
CA VAL A 42 -6.57 31.00 -11.46
C VAL A 42 -6.81 30.98 -12.97
N THR A 43 -6.36 32.03 -13.67
CA THR A 43 -6.41 32.13 -15.13
C THR A 43 -5.09 31.68 -15.74
N GLY A 44 -5.10 30.54 -16.45
CA GLY A 44 -3.97 30.07 -17.26
C GLY A 44 -2.59 30.22 -16.60
N GLU A 45 -1.77 31.12 -17.16
CA GLU A 45 -0.41 31.46 -16.70
C GLU A 45 -0.39 32.52 -15.58
N THR A 46 -1.21 32.38 -14.54
CA THR A 46 -1.11 33.30 -13.39
C THR A 46 0.22 33.08 -12.68
N ARG A 47 1.02 34.14 -12.50
CA ARG A 47 2.30 34.02 -11.78
C ARG A 47 2.01 33.75 -10.30
N LEU A 48 2.85 32.91 -9.66
CA LEU A 48 2.75 32.61 -8.23
C LEU A 48 2.66 33.86 -7.34
N GLN A 49 3.36 34.93 -7.73
CA GLN A 49 3.36 36.21 -7.02
C GLN A 49 2.00 36.92 -7.08
N GLU A 50 1.30 36.84 -8.21
CA GLU A 50 -0.05 37.39 -8.39
C GLU A 50 -1.06 36.56 -7.59
N LEU A 51 -0.93 35.24 -7.60
CA LEU A 51 -1.77 34.35 -6.79
C LEU A 51 -1.64 34.66 -5.29
N VAL A 52 -0.41 34.84 -4.79
CA VAL A 52 -0.16 35.17 -3.37
C VAL A 52 -0.70 36.56 -3.03
N THR A 53 -0.60 37.52 -3.94
CA THR A 53 -1.15 38.86 -3.77
C THR A 53 -2.68 38.82 -3.69
N GLN A 54 -3.35 38.17 -4.64
CA GLN A 54 -4.80 37.96 -4.62
C GLN A 54 -5.26 37.24 -3.34
N LEU A 55 -4.53 36.20 -2.94
CA LEU A 55 -4.83 35.42 -1.73
C LEU A 55 -4.81 36.31 -0.48
N ARG A 56 -3.82 37.20 -0.36
CA ARG A 56 -3.66 38.15 0.75
C ARG A 56 -4.72 39.25 0.71
N GLU A 57 -5.03 39.79 -0.47
CA GLU A 57 -6.06 40.81 -0.65
C GLU A 57 -7.44 40.29 -0.25
N ARG A 58 -7.76 39.04 -0.63
CA ARG A 58 -9.04 38.40 -0.30
C ARG A 58 -9.10 37.86 1.13
N ASN A 59 -7.94 37.62 1.74
CA ASN A 59 -7.82 37.14 3.13
C ASN A 59 -6.93 38.10 3.95
N PRO A 60 -7.45 39.27 4.35
CA PRO A 60 -6.66 40.34 4.96
C PRO A 60 -6.10 39.98 6.34
N SER A 61 -6.61 38.93 6.98
CA SER A 61 -6.11 38.44 8.27
C SER A 61 -5.76 36.95 8.21
N LEU A 62 -4.76 36.54 9.00
CA LEU A 62 -4.41 35.13 9.15
C LEU A 62 -5.57 34.29 9.71
N ARG A 63 -6.42 34.89 10.55
CA ARG A 63 -7.61 34.22 11.11
C ARG A 63 -8.68 33.97 10.04
N SER A 64 -8.91 34.92 9.12
CA SER A 64 -9.83 34.72 8.01
C SER A 64 -9.28 33.70 7.00
N PHE A 65 -7.98 33.77 6.70
CA PHE A 65 -7.32 32.82 5.82
C PHE A 65 -7.43 31.38 6.33
N THR A 66 -7.06 31.14 7.59
CA THR A 66 -7.14 29.80 8.20
C THR A 66 -8.56 29.26 8.23
N ARG A 67 -9.54 30.09 8.61
CA ARG A 67 -10.97 29.70 8.57
C ARG A 67 -11.43 29.35 7.16
N ASN A 68 -11.07 30.13 6.14
CA ASN A 68 -11.49 29.89 4.76
C ASN A 68 -10.78 28.65 4.18
N LEU A 69 -9.51 28.46 4.53
CA LEU A 69 -8.73 27.27 4.16
C LEU A 69 -9.34 26.01 4.78
N ASP A 70 -9.71 26.05 6.06
CA ASP A 70 -10.36 24.94 6.74
C ASP A 70 -11.68 24.56 6.05
N VAL A 71 -12.49 25.54 5.65
CA VAL A 71 -13.73 25.29 4.90
C VAL A 71 -13.44 24.71 3.52
N ALA A 72 -12.52 25.29 2.76
CA ALA A 72 -12.19 24.85 1.40
C ALA A 72 -11.55 23.45 1.38
N THR A 73 -10.81 23.07 2.43
CA THR A 73 -10.14 21.77 2.53
C THR A 73 -10.93 20.72 3.32
N TYR A 74 -12.07 21.06 3.92
CA TYR A 74 -12.85 20.15 4.77
C TYR A 74 -13.24 18.87 4.04
N ASP A 75 -13.87 19.00 2.87
CA ASP A 75 -14.29 17.85 2.06
C ASP A 75 -13.10 17.05 1.53
N LEU A 76 -12.02 17.74 1.15
CA LEU A 76 -10.79 17.11 0.67
C LEU A 76 -10.16 16.26 1.77
N ARG A 77 -10.05 16.79 2.99
CA ARG A 77 -9.52 16.06 4.16
C ARG A 77 -10.34 14.81 4.44
N LYS A 78 -11.67 14.91 4.39
CA LYS A 78 -12.57 13.77 4.61
C LYS A 78 -12.42 12.70 3.54
N LYS A 79 -12.34 13.10 2.27
CA LYS A 79 -12.08 12.20 1.14
C LYS A 79 -10.72 11.51 1.27
N LEU A 80 -9.66 12.25 1.60
CA LEU A 80 -8.31 11.72 1.79
C LEU A 80 -8.27 10.70 2.94
N TRP A 81 -8.89 11.04 4.07
CA TRP A 81 -8.98 10.13 5.21
C TRP A 81 -9.73 8.83 4.84
N TRP A 82 -10.87 8.94 4.15
CA TRP A 82 -11.60 7.77 3.68
C TRP A 82 -10.77 6.91 2.72
N ASN A 83 -10.14 7.51 1.72
CA ASN A 83 -9.32 6.81 0.74
C ASN A 83 -8.13 6.11 1.41
N ALA A 84 -7.49 6.74 2.39
CA ALA A 84 -6.40 6.14 3.15
C ALA A 84 -6.88 4.91 3.95
N ASN A 85 -8.03 4.99 4.61
CA ASN A 85 -8.61 3.85 5.33
C ASN A 85 -9.03 2.71 4.41
N MET A 86 -9.63 3.02 3.26
CA MET A 86 -10.00 1.99 2.29
C MET A 86 -8.77 1.32 1.69
N MET A 87 -7.73 2.10 1.39
CA MET A 87 -6.47 1.57 0.88
C MET A 87 -5.77 0.70 1.92
N SER A 88 -5.73 1.11 3.19
CA SER A 88 -5.14 0.29 4.25
C SER A 88 -5.91 -1.02 4.46
N ALA A 89 -7.25 -0.95 4.46
CA ALA A 89 -8.11 -2.13 4.53
C ALA A 89 -7.89 -3.06 3.33
N TYR A 90 -7.81 -2.52 2.12
CA TYR A 90 -7.54 -3.30 0.90
C TYR A 90 -6.18 -3.99 0.93
N VAL A 91 -5.13 -3.28 1.38
CA VAL A 91 -3.79 -3.86 1.53
C VAL A 91 -3.77 -4.95 2.60
N ALA A 92 -4.46 -4.73 3.73
CA ALA A 92 -4.59 -5.73 4.79
C ALA A 92 -5.34 -6.98 4.29
N ASP A 93 -6.42 -6.81 3.55
CA ASP A 93 -7.20 -7.90 2.96
C ASP A 93 -6.37 -8.71 1.94
N GLN A 94 -5.68 -8.03 1.02
CA GLN A 94 -4.73 -8.68 0.10
C GLN A 94 -3.64 -9.46 0.83
N ALA A 95 -3.10 -8.91 1.92
CA ALA A 95 -2.09 -9.60 2.73
C ALA A 95 -2.68 -10.84 3.43
N GLY A 96 -3.90 -10.74 3.97
CA GLY A 96 -4.63 -11.86 4.56
C GLY A 96 -4.88 -12.98 3.54
N GLN A 97 -5.41 -12.63 2.36
CA GLN A 97 -5.65 -13.60 1.28
C GLN A 97 -4.36 -14.30 0.85
N ARG A 98 -3.25 -13.57 0.68
CA ARG A 98 -1.95 -14.18 0.35
C ARG A 98 -1.42 -15.08 1.46
N TYR A 99 -1.58 -14.67 2.72
CA TYR A 99 -1.19 -15.51 3.85
C TYR A 99 -1.96 -16.83 3.87
N GLU A 100 -3.28 -16.78 3.65
CA GLU A 100 -4.11 -17.98 3.57
C GLU A 100 -3.77 -18.86 2.36
N ALA A 101 -3.52 -18.26 1.21
CA ALA A 101 -3.22 -18.99 -0.03
C ALA A 101 -1.82 -19.60 -0.05
N GLU A 102 -0.82 -18.94 0.53
CA GLU A 102 0.58 -19.36 0.36
C GLU A 102 1.24 -19.85 1.65
N VAL A 103 0.97 -19.22 2.78
CA VAL A 103 1.70 -19.49 4.03
C VAL A 103 1.03 -20.60 4.83
N LYS A 104 -0.30 -20.52 5.00
CA LYS A 104 -1.10 -21.52 5.71
C LYS A 104 -0.94 -22.94 5.15
N PRO A 105 -1.03 -23.21 3.83
CA PRO A 105 -0.84 -24.55 3.30
C PRO A 105 0.60 -25.05 3.45
N LYS A 106 1.61 -24.17 3.33
CA LYS A 106 3.02 -24.54 3.56
C LYS A 106 3.23 -24.99 5.00
N LEU A 107 2.70 -24.26 5.98
CA LEU A 107 2.79 -24.63 7.40
C LEU A 107 2.10 -25.96 7.69
N GLN A 108 0.92 -26.18 7.13
CA GLN A 108 0.21 -27.47 7.28
C GLN A 108 1.00 -28.62 6.68
N HIS A 109 1.59 -28.43 5.50
CA HIS A 109 2.42 -29.45 4.85
C HIS A 109 3.67 -29.80 5.67
N TYR A 110 4.37 -28.79 6.22
CA TYR A 110 5.52 -29.03 7.10
C TYR A 110 5.13 -29.79 8.37
N ARG A 111 4.02 -29.43 8.99
CA ARG A 111 3.51 -30.12 10.18
C ARG A 111 3.17 -31.59 9.88
N GLN A 112 2.43 -31.85 8.81
CA GLN A 112 2.09 -33.22 8.39
C GLN A 112 3.34 -34.05 8.06
N THR A 113 4.34 -33.44 7.41
CA THR A 113 5.60 -34.09 7.10
C THR A 113 6.40 -34.43 8.37
N ALA A 114 6.43 -33.53 9.35
CA ALA A 114 7.09 -33.78 10.63
C ALA A 114 6.38 -34.89 11.42
N GLU A 115 5.04 -34.86 11.49
CA GLU A 115 4.25 -35.92 12.15
C GLU A 115 4.46 -37.28 11.48
N SER A 116 4.48 -37.34 10.15
CA SER A 116 4.74 -38.56 9.38
C SER A 116 6.14 -39.12 9.68
N ARG A 117 7.19 -38.28 9.58
CA ARG A 117 8.57 -38.69 9.88
C ARG A 117 8.74 -39.13 11.32
N ALA A 118 8.08 -38.46 12.27
CA ALA A 118 8.12 -38.86 13.67
C ALA A 118 7.47 -40.24 13.89
N ARG A 119 6.32 -40.50 13.26
CA ARG A 119 5.68 -41.83 13.30
C ARG A 119 6.57 -42.91 12.71
N THR A 120 7.17 -42.66 11.54
CA THR A 120 8.10 -43.62 10.94
C THR A 120 9.30 -43.91 11.83
N LEU A 121 9.85 -42.89 12.51
CA LEU A 121 10.93 -43.07 13.48
C LEU A 121 10.46 -43.89 14.70
N PHE A 122 9.27 -43.62 15.24
CA PHE A 122 8.71 -44.41 16.34
C PHE A 122 8.44 -45.86 15.95
N GLU A 123 7.94 -46.10 14.74
CA GLU A 123 7.72 -47.44 14.19
C GLU A 123 9.05 -48.19 14.03
N GLN A 124 10.07 -47.57 13.44
CA GLN A 124 11.41 -48.15 13.34
C GLN A 124 12.04 -48.48 14.70
N ILE A 125 11.92 -47.59 15.68
CA ILE A 125 12.41 -47.83 17.05
C ILE A 125 11.67 -49.01 17.69
N ARG A 126 10.35 -49.10 17.47
CA ARG A 126 9.51 -50.18 18.02
C ARG A 126 9.77 -51.53 17.36
N GLU A 127 10.16 -51.55 16.08
CA GLU A 127 10.58 -52.76 15.37
C GLU A 127 11.99 -53.22 15.75
N LEU A 128 12.87 -52.31 16.19
CA LEU A 128 14.20 -52.63 16.69
C LEU A 128 14.20 -53.08 18.17
N ALA A 129 13.24 -52.62 18.97
CA ALA A 129 13.07 -53.03 20.37
C ALA A 129 12.92 -54.56 20.61
N PRO A 130 12.23 -55.36 19.77
CA PRO A 130 12.16 -56.82 19.94
C PRO A 130 13.47 -57.54 19.56
N ALA A 131 14.44 -56.89 18.91
CA ALA A 131 15.74 -57.48 18.64
C ALA A 131 16.69 -57.43 19.85
N SER A 132 16.51 -56.44 20.74
CA SER A 132 17.34 -56.27 21.94
C SER A 132 17.04 -57.30 23.03
N GLN A 133 15.81 -57.83 23.11
CA GLN A 133 15.43 -58.84 24.12
C GLN A 133 15.84 -60.27 23.75
N ARG A 134 16.21 -60.56 22.50
CA ARG A 134 16.71 -61.89 22.09
C ARG A 134 18.22 -62.04 22.19
N ALA A 135 18.97 -60.94 22.36
CA ALA A 135 20.42 -60.95 22.48
C ALA A 135 20.92 -61.11 23.93
N GLU A 136 20.04 -61.00 24.93
CA GLU A 136 20.38 -61.19 26.36
C GLU A 136 19.91 -62.56 26.91
N SER A 137 19.36 -63.44 26.07
CA SER A 137 18.85 -64.76 26.47
C SER A 137 19.55 -65.93 25.78
N GLU A 138 20.85 -65.78 25.48
CA GLU A 138 21.79 -66.87 25.15
C GLU A 138 22.98 -66.87 26.12
#